data_AF-A0ABD6HY59-F1
#
_entry.id   AF-A0ABD6HY59-F1
#
_cell.length_a   1.000
_cell.length_b   1.000
_cell.length_c   1.000
_cell.angle_alpha   90.00
_cell.angle_beta   90.00
_cell.angle_gamma   90.00
#
_symmetry.space_group_name_H-M   'P 1'
#
loop_
_entity.id
_entity.type
_entity.pdbx_description
1 polymer ?
#
loop_
_entity_poly.entity_id
_entity_poly.type
_entity_poly.pdbx_seq_one_letter_code
_entity_poly.pdbx_strand_id
1 'polypeptide(L)' 'MTHTAENKELVKMLTDARRSERLQLIELLESKLERLAADKTTRDQVICALKYWINVRRSTEAHTTRREQ' A
#
# COMPACT_ATOMS: atom_id res chain seq x y z
N MET A 1 1.20 -28.88 -22.36
CA MET A 1 2.46 -28.44 -21.70
C MET A 1 2.62 -26.91 -21.70
N THR A 2 2.06 -26.18 -22.67
CA THR A 2 2.09 -24.70 -22.77
C THR A 2 1.35 -23.99 -21.63
N HIS A 3 0.15 -24.45 -21.27
CA HIS A 3 -0.66 -23.84 -20.21
C HIS A 3 -0.01 -23.85 -18.81
N THR A 4 0.86 -24.83 -18.52
CA THR A 4 1.56 -24.88 -17.23
C THR A 4 2.65 -23.81 -17.15
N ALA A 5 3.32 -23.49 -18.26
CA ALA A 5 4.33 -22.45 -18.32
C ALA A 5 3.68 -21.05 -18.27
N GLU A 6 2.59 -20.86 -19.01
CA GLU A 6 1.77 -19.62 -18.99
C GLU A 6 1.25 -19.33 -17.57
N ASN A 7 0.72 -20.34 -16.87
CA ASN A 7 0.25 -20.18 -15.49
C ASN A 7 1.37 -19.80 -14.52
N LYS A 8 2.59 -20.33 -14.70
CA LYS A 8 3.74 -19.95 -13.88
C LYS A 8 4.14 -18.49 -14.11
N GLU A 9 4.12 -18.03 -15.36
CA GLU A 9 4.45 -16.64 -15.68
C GLU A 9 3.38 -15.68 -15.14
N LEU A 10 2.09 -16.02 -15.23
CA LEU A 10 1.01 -15.25 -14.62
C LEU A 10 1.17 -15.13 -13.10
N VAL A 11 1.46 -16.22 -12.40
CA VAL A 11 1.70 -16.20 -10.95
C VAL A 11 2.89 -15.34 -10.58
N LYS A 12 3.96 -15.40 -11.38
CA LYS A 12 5.14 -14.56 -11.20
C LYS A 12 4.81 -13.09 -11.38
N MET A 13 4.14 -12.72 -12.47
CA MET A 13 3.71 -11.32 -12.72
C MET A 13 2.81 -10.78 -11.60
N LEU A 14 1.85 -11.56 -11.11
CA LEU A 14 0.99 -11.17 -9.98
C LEU A 14 1.79 -11.00 -8.68
N THR A 15 2.79 -11.85 -8.45
CA THR A 15 3.67 -11.76 -7.28
C THR A 15 4.54 -10.51 -7.34
N ASP A 16 5.10 -10.22 -8.52
CA ASP A 16 5.94 -9.05 -8.75
C ASP A 16 5.13 -7.75 -8.66
N ALA A 17 3.90 -7.73 -9.21
CA ALA A 17 2.98 -6.61 -9.07
C ALA A 17 2.65 -6.33 -7.59
N ARG A 18 2.28 -7.37 -6.83
CA ARG A 18 2.01 -7.24 -5.38
C ARG A 18 3.24 -6.78 -4.60
N ARG A 19 4.44 -7.22 -4.98
CA ARG A 19 5.69 -6.76 -4.37
C ARG A 19 5.93 -5.28 -4.68
N SER A 20 5.72 -4.86 -5.92
CA SER A 20 5.88 -3.47 -6.36
C SER A 20 4.93 -2.53 -5.62
N GLU A 21 3.65 -2.88 -5.51
CA GLU A 21 2.66 -2.09 -4.76
C GLU A 21 3.05 -1.93 -3.28
N ARG A 22 3.56 -3.00 -2.65
CA ARG A 22 4.07 -2.94 -1.27
C ARG A 22 5.26 -1.99 -1.14
N LEU A 23 6.18 -2.00 -2.11
CA LEU A 23 7.35 -1.12 -2.09
C LEU A 23 6.92 0.34 -2.23
N GLN A 24 6.04 0.66 -3.19
CA GLN A 24 5.51 2.01 -3.38
C GLN A 24 4.79 2.54 -2.13
N LEU A 25 4.07 1.67 -1.41
CA LEU A 25 3.45 2.03 -0.13
C LEU A 25 4.50 2.38 0.93
N ILE A 26 5.60 1.62 1.01
CA ILE A 26 6.69 1.88 1.96
C ILE A 26 7.36 3.22 1.66
N GLU A 27 7.73 3.47 0.40
CA GLU A 27 8.35 4.72 -0.05
C GLU A 27 7.46 5.94 0.25
N LEU A 28 6.14 5.81 0.03
CA LEU A 28 5.19 6.87 0.38
C LEU A 28 5.13 7.11 1.91
N LEU A 29 5.15 6.05 2.72
CA LEU A 29 5.13 6.16 4.17
C LEU A 29 6.41 6.81 4.69
N GLU A 30 7.56 6.43 4.15
CA GLU A 30 8.85 7.03 4.46
C GLU A 30 8.82 8.54 4.17
N SER A 31 8.45 8.94 2.96
CA SER A 31 8.33 10.37 2.59
C SER A 31 7.36 11.16 3.48
N LYS A 32 6.27 10.53 3.93
CA LYS A 32 5.33 11.16 4.86
C LYS A 32 5.92 11.32 6.27
N LEU A 33 6.67 10.34 6.75
CA LEU A 33 7.34 10.40 8.04
C LEU A 33 8.47 11.43 8.05
N GLU A 34 9.22 11.54 6.96
CA GLU A 34 10.25 12.58 6.78
C GLU A 34 9.67 13.99 6.89
N ARG A 35 8.50 14.24 6.28
CA ARG A 35 7.80 15.52 6.42
C ARG A 35 7.40 15.81 7.88
N LEU A 36 6.83 14.82 8.57
CA LEU A 36 6.47 14.99 9.98
C LEU A 36 7.71 15.23 10.85
N ALA A 37 8.83 14.56 10.57
CA ALA A 37 10.09 14.80 11.26
C ALA A 37 10.59 16.25 11.04
N ALA A 38 10.49 16.77 9.82
CA ALA A 38 10.83 18.16 9.50
C ALA A 38 9.94 19.17 10.27
N ASP A 39 8.66 18.84 10.47
CA ASP A 39 7.69 19.67 11.18
C ASP A 39 7.83 19.63 12.72
N LYS A 40 8.89 19.00 13.27
CA LYS A 40 9.10 18.77 14.72
C LYS A 40 7.91 18.09 15.39
N THR A 41 7.25 17.22 14.65
CA THR A 41 6.03 16.52 15.09
C THR A 41 6.33 15.61 16.27
N THR A 42 5.44 15.58 17.26
CA THR A 42 5.58 14.68 18.41
C THR A 42 5.26 13.24 18.04
N ARG A 43 5.72 12.28 18.84
CA ARG A 43 5.43 10.85 18.67
C ARG A 43 3.93 10.56 18.58
N ASP A 44 3.13 11.22 19.42
CA ASP A 44 1.66 11.01 19.44
C ASP A 44 1.00 11.52 18.16
N GLN A 45 1.45 12.66 17.64
CA GLN A 45 0.97 13.21 16.38
C GLN A 45 1.33 12.29 15.20
N VAL A 46 2.53 11.70 15.19
CA VAL A 46 2.93 10.68 14.20
C VAL A 46 2.01 9.45 14.27
N ILE A 47 1.74 8.93 15.47
CA ILE A 47 0.83 7.78 15.66
C ILE A 47 -0.59 8.10 15.18
N CYS A 48 -1.10 9.30 15.50
CA CYS A 48 -2.41 9.76 15.03
C CYS A 48 -2.47 9.85 13.50
N ALA A 49 -1.43 10.41 12.86
CA ALA A 49 -1.34 10.50 11.40
C ALA A 49 -1.31 9.12 10.74
N LEU A 50 -0.53 8.18 11.28
CA LEU A 50 -0.47 6.80 10.79
C LEU A 50 -1.84 6.11 10.90
N LYS A 51 -2.52 6.23 12.04
CA LYS A 51 -3.88 5.68 12.23
C LYS A 51 -4.87 6.29 11.24
N TYR A 52 -4.80 7.60 11.01
CA TYR A 52 -5.63 8.28 10.04
C TYR A 52 -5.39 7.77 8.62
N TRP A 53 -4.14 7.63 8.17
CA TRP A 53 -3.83 7.11 6.83
C TRP A 53 -4.28 5.65 6.64
N ILE A 54 -4.15 4.81 7.67
CA ILE A 54 -4.68 3.44 7.65
C ILE A 54 -6.20 3.46 7.47
N ASN A 55 -6.90 4.31 8.22
CA ASN A 55 -8.36 4.39 8.13
C ASN A 55 -8.83 4.86 6.75
N VAL A 56 -8.22 5.92 6.20
CA VAL A 56 -8.52 6.40 4.85
C VAL A 56 -8.32 5.30 3.81
N ARG A 57 -7.21 4.55 3.87
CA ARG A 57 -6.98 3.44 2.94
C ARG A 57 -8.02 2.33 3.05
N ARG A 58 -8.38 1.92 4.27
CA ARG A 58 -9.44 0.92 4.50
C ARG A 58 -10.79 1.37 3.94
N SER A 59 -11.13 2.65 4.11
CA SER A 59 -12.35 3.21 3.54
C SER A 59 -12.32 3.20 2.01
N THR A 60 -11.18 3.54 1.39
CA THR A 60 -11.04 3.50 -0.06
C THR A 60 -11.17 2.07 -0.60
N GLU A 61 -10.54 1.08 0.06
CA GLU A 61 -10.68 -0.35 -0.28
C GLU A 61 -12.12 -0.85 -0.16
N ALA A 62 -12.86 -0.39 0.85
CA ALA A 62 -14.28 -0.73 1.04
C ALA A 62 -15.19 -0.08 -0.02
N HIS A 63 -14.82 1.08 -0.55
CA HIS A 63 -15.57 1.77 -1.60
C HIS A 63 -15.28 1.23 -3.00
N THR A 64 -14.06 0.76 -3.27
CA THR A 64 -13.73 0.09 -4.55
C THR A 64 -14.39 -1.28 -4.64
N THR A 65 -14.36 -2.09 -3.59
CA THR A 65 -15.03 -3.41 -3.56
C THR A 65 -16.55 -3.32 -3.72
N ARG A 66 -17.19 -2.23 -3.30
CA ARG A 66 -18.65 -2.01 -3.49
C ARG A 66 -19.03 -1.58 -4.92
N ARG A 67 -18.11 -1.00 -5.68
CA ARG A 67 -18.37 -0.58 -7.09
C ARG A 67 -18.13 -1.71 -8.10
N GLU A 68 -17.44 -2.76 -7.70
CA GLU A 68 -17.13 -3.93 -8.54
C GLU A 68 -18.10 -5.12 -8.30
N GLN A 69 -19.18 -4.91 -7.53
CA GLN A 69 -20.28 -5.87 -7.34
C GLN A 69 -21.53 -5.45 -8.10
#